data_AF-A0A0L6VU44-F1
#
_entry.id   AF-A0A0L6VU44-F1
#
_cell.length_a   1.000
_cell.length_b   1.000
_cell.length_c   1.000
_cell.angle_alpha   90.00
_cell.angle_beta   90.00
_cell.angle_gamma   90.00
#
_symmetry.space_group_name_H-M   'P 1'
#
loop_
_entity.id
_entity.type
_entity.pdbx_description
1 polymer ?
#
loop_
_entity_poly.entity_id
_entity_poly.type
_entity_poly.pdbx_seq_one_letter_code
_entity_poly.pdbx_strand_id
1 'polypeptide(L)'
;MLTFEANPYMGTVNIVKKLQELPFAKVTHQVHTLDAQPSNASNPSIIVLVTGALQIDGEENPLRFSQAFHLVQENGTYFVLNDVFRLVLG
;
A
#
# COMPACT_ATOMS: atom_id res chain seq x y z
N MET A 1 -2.90 9.22 -4.21
CA MET A 1 -2.39 9.84 -2.98
C MET A 1 -1.96 8.73 -2.03
N LEU A 2 -0.80 8.87 -1.40
CA LEU A 2 -0.30 7.94 -0.38
C LEU A 2 -0.41 8.60 0.99
N THR A 3 -0.88 7.87 2.00
CA THR A 3 -0.68 8.21 3.41
C THR A 3 0.19 7.13 4.03
N PHE A 4 1.43 7.46 4.37
CA PHE A 4 2.40 6.52 4.94
C PHE A 4 2.71 6.93 6.38
N GLU A 5 2.36 6.09 7.36
CA GLU A 5 2.59 6.39 8.79
C GLU A 5 2.06 7.78 9.19
N ALA A 6 0.80 8.07 8.83
CA ALA A 6 0.11 9.36 9.01
C ALA A 6 0.53 10.52 8.08
N ASN A 7 1.61 10.39 7.31
CA ASN A 7 2.13 11.48 6.47
C ASN A 7 1.54 11.41 5.05
N PRO A 8 0.92 12.49 4.54
CA PRO A 8 0.35 12.51 3.20
C PRO A 8 1.39 12.86 2.12
N TYR A 9 1.32 12.15 0.99
CA TYR A 9 2.14 12.36 -0.20
C TYR A 9 1.24 12.38 -1.45
N MET A 10 1.25 13.50 -2.18
CA MET A 10 0.41 13.72 -3.35
C MET A 10 1.20 13.69 -4.65
N GLY A 11 0.64 13.04 -5.67
CA GLY A 11 1.25 12.91 -6.99
C GLY A 11 2.35 11.84 -7.05
N THR A 12 2.57 11.27 -8.23
CA THR A 12 3.50 10.16 -8.47
C THR A 12 4.93 10.49 -8.04
N VAL A 13 5.42 11.70 -8.33
CA VAL A 13 6.78 12.15 -7.98
C VAL A 13 7.04 12.07 -6.48
N ASN A 14 6.15 12.64 -5.66
CA ASN A 14 6.34 12.65 -4.20
C ASN A 14 6.13 11.26 -3.58
N ILE A 15 5.20 10.48 -4.14
CA ILE A 15 4.94 9.10 -3.71
C ILE A 15 6.19 8.24 -3.94
N VAL A 16 6.73 8.24 -5.17
CA VAL A 16 7.92 7.46 -5.52
C VAL A 16 9.12 7.90 -4.69
N LYS A 17 9.33 9.21 -4.54
CA LYS A 17 10.39 9.75 -3.68
C LYS A 17 10.29 9.21 -2.25
N LYS A 18 9.11 9.27 -1.63
CA LYS A 18 8.92 8.73 -0.27
C LYS A 18 9.25 7.25 -0.19
N LEU A 19 8.79 6.44 -1.14
CA LEU A 19 9.06 5.00 -1.14
C LEU A 19 10.55 4.69 -1.34
N GLN A 20 11.27 5.50 -2.12
CA GLN A 20 12.72 5.39 -2.33
C GLN A 20 13.55 5.85 -1.12
N GLU A 21 13.04 6.77 -0.31
CA GLU A 21 13.69 7.30 0.90
C GLU A 21 13.55 6.37 2.13
N LEU A 22 12.83 5.25 2.01
CA LEU A 22 12.71 4.31 3.11
C LEU A 22 14.07 3.67 3.44
N PRO A 23 14.43 3.54 4.73
CA PRO A 23 15.80 3.23 5.15
C PRO A 23 16.11 1.73 5.09
N PHE A 24 15.94 1.11 3.93
CA PHE A 24 16.27 -0.29 3.68
C PHE A 24 16.70 -0.54 2.24
N ALA A 25 17.54 -1.55 2.00
CA ALA A 25 18.00 -1.89 0.65
C ALA A 25 17.08 -2.90 -0.03
N LYS A 26 16.53 -3.84 0.73
CA LYS A 26 15.62 -4.88 0.26
C LYS A 26 14.43 -5.00 1.18
N VAL A 27 13.26 -5.16 0.58
CA VAL A 27 12.03 -5.45 1.29
C VAL A 27 11.25 -6.55 0.57
N THR A 28 10.82 -7.55 1.32
CA THR A 28 9.92 -8.61 0.85
C THR A 28 8.58 -8.45 1.56
N HIS A 29 7.51 -8.35 0.79
CA HIS A 29 6.15 -8.30 1.33
C HIS A 29 5.62 -9.72 1.50
N GLN A 30 5.20 -10.06 2.72
CA GLN A 30 4.50 -11.30 3.04
C GLN A 30 3.01 -10.96 3.25
N VAL A 31 2.17 -11.32 2.30
CA VAL A 31 0.72 -11.09 2.37
C VAL A 31 0.09 -12.20 3.22
N HIS A 32 -0.60 -11.83 4.29
CA HIS A 32 -1.33 -12.77 5.15
C HIS A 32 -2.82 -12.80 4.81
N THR A 33 -3.44 -11.64 4.68
CA THR A 33 -4.84 -11.52 4.25
C THR A 33 -4.96 -10.48 3.15
N LEU A 34 -5.93 -10.71 2.27
CA LEU A 34 -6.32 -9.79 1.20
C LEU A 34 -7.82 -9.92 1.01
N ASP A 35 -8.52 -8.83 1.29
CA ASP A 35 -9.97 -8.73 1.14
C ASP A 35 -10.27 -7.60 0.16
N ALA A 36 -11.13 -7.86 -0.83
CA ALA A 36 -11.45 -6.89 -1.88
C ALA A 36 -12.96 -6.76 -2.08
N GLN A 37 -13.43 -5.54 -2.33
CA GLN A 37 -14.83 -5.24 -2.60
C GLN A 37 -14.96 -4.23 -3.75
N PRO A 38 -16.01 -4.34 -4.59
CA PRO A 38 -16.37 -3.24 -5.48
C PRO A 38 -16.74 -2.01 -4.63
N SER A 39 -16.17 -0.85 -4.96
CA SER A 39 -16.31 0.37 -4.15
C SER A 39 -17.24 1.41 -4.75
N ASN A 40 -17.45 1.38 -6.07
CA ASN A 40 -18.37 2.27 -6.75
C ASN A 40 -19.03 1.57 -7.95
N ALA A 41 -20.35 1.70 -8.09
CA ALA A 41 -21.13 1.08 -9.16
C ALA A 41 -21.14 1.89 -10.46
N SER A 42 -20.96 3.21 -10.38
CA SER A 42 -20.99 4.13 -11.52
C SER A 42 -19.61 4.38 -12.12
N ASN A 43 -18.55 4.28 -11.32
CA ASN A 43 -17.17 4.33 -11.76
C ASN A 43 -16.47 3.04 -11.31
N PRO A 44 -16.08 2.13 -12.22
CA PRO A 44 -15.48 0.85 -11.82
C PRO A 44 -14.24 1.05 -10.93
N SER A 45 -14.38 0.73 -9.66
CA SER A 45 -13.31 0.85 -8.68
C SER A 45 -13.40 -0.23 -7.60
N ILE A 46 -12.26 -0.62 -7.05
CA ILE A 46 -12.11 -1.68 -6.05
C ILE A 46 -11.44 -1.09 -4.80
N ILE A 47 -11.97 -1.39 -3.63
CA ILE A 47 -11.25 -1.20 -2.37
C ILE A 47 -10.63 -2.52 -1.95
N VAL A 48 -9.36 -2.49 -1.56
CA VAL A 48 -8.60 -3.67 -1.13
C VAL A 48 -8.00 -3.37 0.24
N LEU A 49 -8.17 -4.28 1.20
CA LEU A 49 -7.47 -4.27 2.47
C LEU A 49 -6.48 -5.44 2.50
N VAL A 50 -5.23 -5.13 2.79
CA VAL A 50 -4.14 -6.08 2.92
C VAL A 50 -3.61 -6.03 4.34
N THR A 51 -3.43 -7.19 4.96
CA THR A 51 -2.61 -7.34 6.17
C THR A 51 -1.46 -8.29 5.90
N GLY A 52 -0.32 -8.03 6.51
CA GLY A 52 0.89 -8.79 6.20
C GLY A 52 2.06 -8.46 7.09
N ALA A 53 3.24 -8.85 6.64
CA ALA A 53 4.50 -8.47 7.25
C ALA A 53 5.54 -8.06 6.19
N LEU A 54 6.44 -7.15 6.55
CA LEU A 54 7.57 -6.70 5.77
C LEU A 54 8.83 -7.34 6.32
N GLN A 55 9.50 -8.14 5.51
CA GLN A 55 10.83 -8.63 5.81
C GLN A 55 11.85 -7.69 5.17
N ILE A 56 12.58 -6.95 6.01
CA ILE A 56 13.53 -5.93 5.60
C ILE A 56 14.94 -6.52 5.68
N ASP A 57 15.75 -6.34 4.63
CA ASP A 57 17.17 -6.71 4.58
C ASP A 57 17.52 -8.15 5.04
N GLY A 58 16.54 -9.07 4.99
CA GLY A 58 16.69 -10.44 5.45
C GLY A 58 16.66 -10.63 6.96
N GLU A 59 16.24 -9.61 7.73
CA GLU A 59 16.07 -9.71 9.17
C GLU A 59 15.08 -10.82 9.56
N GLU A 60 15.35 -11.49 10.68
CA GLU A 60 14.53 -12.60 11.18
C GLU A 60 13.15 -12.15 11.67
N ASN A 61 13.02 -10.88 12.07
CA ASN A 61 11.82 -10.33 12.68
C ASN A 61 11.06 -9.43 11.69
N PRO A 62 10.04 -9.95 10.98
CA PRO A 62 9.31 -9.14 10.00
C PRO A 62 8.35 -8.17 10.71
N LEU A 63 8.24 -6.95 10.17
CA LEU A 63 7.38 -5.89 10.69
C LEU A 63 5.96 -6.06 10.16
N ARG A 64 4.97 -6.19 11.04
CA ARG A 64 3.57 -6.31 10.62
C ARG A 64 3.06 -5.00 10.05
N PHE A 65 2.20 -5.08 9.04
CA PHE A 65 1.57 -3.92 8.42
C PHE A 65 0.11 -4.17 8.06
N SER A 66 -0.62 -3.07 7.87
CA SER A 66 -1.92 -3.02 7.21
C SER A 66 -1.88 -1.95 6.13
N GLN A 67 -2.39 -2.27 4.95
CA GLN A 67 -2.43 -1.35 3.82
C GLN A 67 -3.77 -1.42 3.09
N ALA A 68 -4.33 -0.27 2.79
CA ALA A 68 -5.57 -0.16 2.02
C ALA A 68 -5.29 0.52 0.68
N PHE A 69 -5.82 -0.05 -0.40
CA PHE A 69 -5.75 0.49 -1.75
C PHE A 69 -7.15 0.78 -2.27
N HIS A 70 -7.30 1.93 -2.92
CA HIS A 70 -8.44 2.24 -3.77
C HIS A 70 -7.97 2.23 -5.22
N LEU A 71 -8.37 1.19 -5.95
CA LEU A 71 -8.02 0.97 -7.34
C LEU A 71 -9.13 1.52 -8.24
N VAL A 72 -8.80 2.37 -9.19
CA VAL A 72 -9.76 2.90 -10.17
C VAL A 72 -9.38 2.41 -11.55
N GLN A 73 -10.37 1.96 -12.32
CA GLN A 73 -10.14 1.46 -13.66
C GLN A 73 -9.83 2.62 -14.62
N GLU A 74 -8.77 2.47 -15.41
CA GLU A 74 -8.39 3.39 -16.47
C GLU A 74 -7.77 2.60 -17.63
N ASN A 75 -8.21 2.84 -18.87
CA ASN A 75 -7.66 2.21 -20.07
C ASN A 75 -7.57 0.66 -20.02
N GLY A 76 -8.56 0.01 -19.39
CA GLY A 76 -8.61 -1.44 -19.24
C GLY A 76 -7.68 -2.03 -18.18
N THR A 77 -6.94 -1.20 -17.45
CA THR A 77 -6.14 -1.56 -16.27
C THR A 77 -6.60 -0.78 -15.04
N TYR A 78 -5.89 -0.87 -13.92
CA TYR A 78 -6.15 -0.11 -12.70
C TYR A 78 -4.96 0.77 -12.34
N PHE A 79 -5.25 1.93 -11.77
CA PHE A 79 -4.26 2.73 -11.04
C PHE A 79 -4.68 2.89 -9.58
N VAL A 80 -3.70 3.16 -8.71
CA VAL A 80 -3.93 3.39 -7.29
C VAL A 80 -4.33 4.85 -7.08
N LEU A 81 -5.62 5.11 -6.85
CA LEU A 81 -6.10 6.45 -6.53
C LEU A 81 -5.75 6.84 -5.09
N ASN A 82 -6.01 5.94 -4.13
CA ASN A 82 -5.65 6.11 -2.72
C ASN A 82 -4.84 4.91 -2.22
N ASP A 83 -3.84 5.21 -1.39
CA ASP A 83 -2.99 4.25 -0.70
C ASP A 83 -2.83 4.72 0.75
N VAL A 84 -3.14 3.86 1.71
CA VAL A 84 -2.97 4.13 3.14
C VAL A 84 -2.21 2.98 3.78
N PHE A 85 -1.02 3.28 4.30
CA PHE A 85 -0.11 2.31 4.90
C PHE A 85 0.10 2.60 6.39
N ARG A 86 0.04 1.54 7.21
CA ARG A 86 0.38 1.54 8.63
C ARG A 86 1.19 0.32 9.03
N LEU A 87 2.24 0.53 9.82
CA LEU A 87 2.85 -0.51 10.63
C LEU A 87 1.91 -0.86 11.79
N VAL A 88 1.83 -2.15 12.11
CA VAL A 88 1.10 -2.67 13.26
C VAL A 88 2.14 -2.94 14.35
N LEU A 89 2.42 -1.91 15.14
CA LEU A 89 3.26 -2.00 16.33
C LEU A 89 2.36 -2.52 17.47
N GLY A 90 2.74 -3.67 18.04
CA GLY A 90 2.04 -4.27 19.18
C GLY A 90 2.18 -3.47 20.47
#